data_AF-A0A7J4R704-F1
#
_entry.id   AF-A0A7J4R704-F1
#
_cell.length_a   1.000
_cell.length_b   1.000
_cell.length_c   1.000
_cell.angle_alpha   90.00
_cell.angle_beta   90.00
_cell.angle_gamma   90.00
#
_symmetry.space_group_name_H-M   'P 1'
#
loop_
_entity.id
_entity.type
_entity.pdbx_description
1 polymer ?
#
loop_
_entity_poly.entity_id
_entity_poly.type
_entity_poly.pdbx_seq_one_letter_code
_entity_poly.pdbx_strand_id
1 'polypeptide(L)'
;MDVQGRDLSETVWTRLDRKAGAVIELTIRQLRHKISTWVVLALGTILMVLLLAFYVDSIREGFESIDNDGDSVDQDRDGYPLGQERKYGTSDWNGEEYPGSGTYVYEGEIDWNDENREISGNKTWEGVTLLDATWIDTDYKGGQWDYVIDWDDVTDCPDTRGELFVDWIPDFATACQLEDGTYATNGKFNAEGNITVPRDYFLSYGYVTGIFVVPKDPKEMYIDEDDIDWDGSAGSQGVDDDGDCLRTDWFTQFDDSGNQMWWEEPHRPDANGNGIQCDVIWVIDSRTGEVISISADSSEDEDPVDENYAGEASHRTFVIATGKIAFVLLLGLFLPLFLSLGLVRDETERGTLHYLLSKPIHRGEFILYRVLGYLAVVSVFVLALSLVMGLITSIIGPGESLLRVGDLPVWLGIAIATILVLAAYGSLFNTIGLLLPKYGVYLCIVIGVWEFAMGFTTLISPSSSIATLSVSHWGLQLIDSIVMVSWPDTLQFSQMSSAFGLATGLEWIWSPPVHTLNSSNAYLGILTSVTMLIGISVSMIGIGSAVFSKREIM
;
A
#
# COMPACT_ATOMS: atom_id res chain seq x y z
N MET A 1 8.50 -67.01 21.96
CA MET A 1 7.47 -66.07 22.44
C MET A 1 6.89 -66.65 23.71
N ASP A 2 7.06 -65.97 24.84
CA ASP A 2 6.57 -66.42 26.15
C ASP A 2 5.03 -66.37 26.20
N VAL A 3 4.44 -67.40 26.80
CA VAL A 3 3.00 -67.73 26.81
C VAL A 3 2.18 -66.73 27.67
N GLN A 4 2.85 -65.84 28.41
CA GLN A 4 2.19 -64.85 29.27
C GLN A 4 2.29 -63.39 28.81
N GLY A 5 3.02 -63.07 27.74
CA GLY A 5 3.10 -61.69 27.21
C GLY A 5 3.61 -60.64 28.22
N ARG A 6 4.28 -61.07 29.29
CA ARG A 6 4.71 -60.20 30.41
C ARG A 6 6.02 -59.47 30.15
N ASP A 7 6.85 -59.95 29.22
CA ASP A 7 8.18 -59.40 28.96
C ASP A 7 8.13 -58.03 28.26
N LEU A 8 7.07 -57.75 27.48
CA LEU A 8 6.82 -56.42 26.89
C LEU A 8 6.36 -55.37 27.92
N SER A 9 5.83 -55.81 29.08
CA SER A 9 5.33 -54.93 30.16
C SER A 9 6.40 -54.45 31.14
N GLU A 10 7.62 -54.99 31.03
CA GLU A 10 8.80 -54.70 31.85
C GLU A 10 9.81 -53.75 31.15
N THR A 11 9.51 -53.29 29.93
CA THR A 11 10.41 -52.40 29.19
C THR A 11 10.43 -50.99 29.81
N VAL A 12 11.62 -50.38 29.89
CA VAL A 12 11.83 -49.02 30.45
C VAL A 12 10.86 -48.00 29.82
N TRP A 13 10.61 -48.13 28.52
CA TRP A 13 9.69 -47.30 27.75
C TRP A 13 8.23 -47.41 28.19
N THR A 14 7.71 -48.60 28.49
CA THR A 14 6.31 -48.78 28.96
C THR A 14 6.10 -48.35 30.41
N ARG A 15 7.17 -48.28 31.22
CA ARG A 15 7.13 -47.70 32.58
C ARG A 15 7.29 -46.18 32.58
N LEU A 16 8.12 -45.63 31.67
CA LEU A 16 8.32 -44.19 31.49
C LEU A 16 7.07 -43.54 30.92
N ASP A 17 6.42 -44.18 29.94
CA ASP A 17 5.17 -43.74 29.32
C ASP A 17 4.00 -43.61 30.33
N ARG A 18 3.81 -44.61 31.21
CA ARG A 18 2.78 -44.54 32.27
C ARG A 18 3.04 -43.47 33.33
N LYS A 19 4.31 -43.25 33.69
CA LYS A 19 4.69 -42.22 34.67
C LYS A 19 4.53 -40.80 34.09
N ALA A 20 5.03 -40.60 32.87
CA ALA A 20 4.91 -39.35 32.13
C ALA A 20 3.45 -38.98 31.90
N GLY A 21 2.66 -39.92 31.38
CA GLY A 21 1.22 -39.74 31.14
C GLY A 21 0.46 -39.36 32.41
N ALA A 22 0.77 -39.96 33.56
CA ALA A 22 0.11 -39.64 34.82
C ALA A 22 0.40 -38.20 35.31
N VAL A 23 1.64 -37.72 35.18
CA VAL A 23 2.00 -36.34 35.58
C VAL A 23 1.41 -35.32 34.61
N ILE A 24 1.39 -35.63 33.30
CA ILE A 24 0.75 -34.82 32.27
C ILE A 24 -0.75 -34.71 32.55
N GLU A 25 -1.43 -35.84 32.78
CA GLU A 25 -2.86 -35.88 33.07
C GLU A 25 -3.21 -35.12 34.36
N LEU A 26 -2.41 -35.29 35.42
CA LEU A 26 -2.56 -34.54 36.66
C LEU A 26 -2.50 -33.02 36.40
N THR A 27 -1.52 -32.59 35.61
CA THR A 27 -1.32 -31.18 35.26
C THR A 27 -2.52 -30.64 34.48
N ILE A 28 -3.02 -31.39 33.49
CA ILE A 28 -4.21 -31.03 32.72
C ILE A 28 -5.42 -30.88 33.65
N ARG A 29 -5.64 -31.82 34.57
CA ARG A 29 -6.74 -31.75 35.55
C ARG A 29 -6.61 -30.52 36.46
N GLN A 30 -5.41 -30.21 36.93
CA GLN A 30 -5.17 -29.03 37.75
C GLN A 30 -5.46 -27.73 36.99
N LEU A 31 -4.97 -27.61 35.75
CA LEU A 31 -5.24 -26.45 34.90
C LEU A 31 -6.74 -26.30 34.60
N ARG A 32 -7.46 -27.41 34.37
CA ARG A 32 -8.91 -27.41 34.15
C ARG A 32 -9.72 -26.86 35.33
N HIS A 33 -9.26 -27.08 36.56
CA HIS A 33 -9.96 -26.60 37.76
C HIS A 33 -9.56 -25.18 38.19
N LYS A 34 -8.47 -24.62 37.66
CA LYS A 34 -8.06 -23.23 37.93
C LYS A 34 -8.97 -22.27 37.14
N ILE A 35 -9.65 -21.36 37.87
CA ILE A 35 -10.48 -20.30 37.26
C ILE A 35 -9.64 -19.42 36.34
N SER A 36 -8.40 -19.12 36.73
CA SER A 36 -7.46 -18.32 35.93
C SER A 36 -7.24 -18.89 34.53
N THR A 37 -7.29 -20.22 34.37
CA THR A 37 -7.15 -20.86 33.07
C THR A 37 -8.30 -20.45 32.16
N TRP A 38 -9.53 -20.65 32.58
CA TRP A 38 -10.70 -20.31 31.77
C TRP A 38 -10.83 -18.82 31.51
N VAL A 39 -10.46 -17.97 32.47
CA VAL A 39 -10.46 -16.51 32.29
C VAL A 39 -9.48 -16.10 31.19
N VAL A 40 -8.24 -16.58 31.22
CA VAL A 40 -7.23 -16.21 30.21
C VAL A 40 -7.59 -16.77 28.83
N LEU A 41 -8.09 -18.00 28.75
CA LEU A 41 -8.55 -18.58 27.49
C LEU A 41 -9.76 -17.80 26.93
N ALA A 42 -10.73 -17.44 27.77
CA ALA A 42 -11.89 -16.66 27.36
C ALA A 42 -11.53 -15.25 26.86
N LEU A 43 -10.64 -14.56 27.57
CA LEU A 43 -10.12 -13.25 27.13
C LEU A 43 -9.41 -13.36 25.78
N GLY A 44 -8.60 -14.41 25.59
CA GLY A 44 -7.97 -14.71 24.31
C GLY A 44 -8.99 -14.93 23.19
N THR A 45 -10.06 -15.68 23.44
CA THR A 45 -11.11 -15.89 22.44
C THR A 45 -11.89 -14.61 22.12
N ILE A 46 -12.20 -13.78 23.12
CA ILE A 46 -12.91 -12.51 22.92
C ILE A 46 -12.06 -11.55 22.08
N LEU A 47 -10.76 -11.48 22.35
CA LEU A 47 -9.82 -10.70 21.54
C LEU A 47 -9.88 -11.12 20.07
N MET A 48 -9.86 -12.43 19.79
CA MET A 48 -9.91 -12.95 18.41
C MET A 48 -11.24 -12.66 17.73
N VAL A 49 -12.36 -12.78 18.44
CA VAL A 49 -13.69 -12.43 17.91
C VAL A 49 -13.77 -10.93 17.57
N LEU A 50 -13.19 -10.07 18.41
CA LEU A 50 -13.17 -8.62 18.17
C LEU A 50 -12.28 -8.27 16.97
N LEU A 51 -11.11 -8.90 16.82
CA LEU A 51 -10.26 -8.72 15.64
C LEU A 51 -10.95 -9.17 14.36
N LEU A 52 -11.66 -10.31 14.39
CA LEU A 52 -12.47 -10.75 13.25
C LEU A 52 -13.58 -9.77 12.90
N ALA A 53 -14.22 -9.16 13.89
CA ALA A 53 -15.27 -8.17 13.63
C ALA A 53 -14.71 -6.96 12.85
N PHE A 54 -13.54 -6.44 13.25
CA PHE A 54 -12.88 -5.36 12.53
C PHE A 54 -12.46 -5.75 11.11
N TYR A 55 -11.96 -6.99 10.94
CA TYR A 55 -11.62 -7.50 9.61
C TYR A 55 -12.81 -7.60 8.67
N VAL A 56 -13.95 -8.09 9.17
CA VAL A 56 -15.18 -8.18 8.37
C VAL A 56 -15.70 -6.80 7.99
N ASP A 57 -15.55 -5.81 8.88
CA ASP A 57 -15.92 -4.43 8.62
C ASP A 57 -15.03 -3.81 7.52
N SER A 58 -13.70 -3.95 7.66
CA SER A 58 -12.73 -3.38 6.71
C SER A 58 -12.84 -3.96 5.30
N ILE A 59 -13.10 -5.26 5.17
CA ILE A 59 -13.29 -5.89 3.85
C ILE A 59 -14.62 -5.49 3.21
N ARG A 60 -15.61 -5.05 4.00
CA ARG A 60 -16.93 -4.69 3.49
C ARG A 60 -17.03 -3.24 3.01
N GLU A 61 -16.28 -2.33 3.61
CA GLU A 61 -16.34 -0.90 3.25
C GLU A 61 -15.81 -0.61 1.83
N GLY A 62 -15.06 -1.54 1.22
CA GLY A 62 -14.40 -1.33 -0.07
C GLY A 62 -13.13 -0.49 0.09
N PHE A 63 -12.35 -0.37 -0.99
CA PHE A 63 -11.16 0.48 -1.03
C PHE A 63 -11.41 1.60 -2.03
N GLU A 64 -11.06 2.84 -1.66
CA GLU A 64 -11.07 3.97 -2.59
C GLU A 64 -9.80 3.90 -3.43
N SER A 65 -9.96 4.01 -4.76
CA SER A 65 -8.84 4.08 -5.69
C SER A 65 -8.10 5.41 -5.59
N ILE A 66 -6.82 5.38 -5.89
CA ILE A 66 -5.88 6.50 -5.77
C ILE A 66 -5.46 6.93 -7.17
N ASP A 67 -5.88 8.14 -7.53
CA ASP A 67 -5.35 8.86 -8.69
C ASP A 67 -3.91 9.33 -8.40
N ASN A 68 -2.91 8.65 -8.98
CA ASN A 68 -1.49 8.85 -8.65
C ASN A 68 -0.86 10.01 -9.42
N ASP A 69 -1.30 10.26 -10.66
CA ASP A 69 -0.73 11.28 -11.55
C ASP A 69 -1.58 12.59 -11.62
N GLY A 70 -2.80 12.53 -11.07
CA GLY A 70 -3.69 13.66 -10.80
C GLY A 70 -4.57 14.07 -11.97
N ASP A 71 -4.74 13.23 -12.97
CA ASP A 71 -5.37 13.58 -14.24
C ASP A 71 -6.90 13.36 -14.27
N SER A 72 -7.48 12.79 -13.22
CA SER A 72 -8.95 12.75 -13.01
C SER A 72 -9.55 14.11 -12.61
N VAL A 73 -8.70 15.06 -12.26
CA VAL A 73 -9.07 16.37 -11.74
C VAL A 73 -9.70 17.21 -12.86
N ASP A 74 -10.73 17.98 -12.50
CA ASP A 74 -11.39 18.95 -13.38
C ASP A 74 -11.39 20.28 -12.61
N GLN A 75 -10.39 21.11 -12.89
CA GLN A 75 -10.03 22.28 -12.12
C GLN A 75 -10.85 23.52 -12.53
N ASP A 76 -11.18 23.65 -13.82
CA ASP A 76 -12.00 24.75 -14.33
C ASP A 76 -13.52 24.48 -14.33
N ARG A 77 -13.92 23.22 -14.11
CA ARG A 77 -15.30 22.73 -13.98
C ARG A 77 -16.12 22.81 -15.26
N ASP A 78 -15.47 22.73 -16.41
CA ASP A 78 -16.12 22.56 -17.69
C ASP A 78 -16.72 21.15 -17.86
N GLY A 79 -16.29 20.19 -17.03
CA GLY A 79 -16.70 18.79 -16.96
C GLY A 79 -15.87 17.82 -17.80
N TYR A 80 -14.70 18.23 -18.31
CA TYR A 80 -13.68 17.38 -18.91
C TYR A 80 -12.54 17.19 -17.89
N PRO A 81 -12.14 15.94 -17.58
CA PRO A 81 -10.99 15.70 -16.70
C PRO A 81 -9.67 16.05 -17.39
N LEU A 82 -8.65 16.37 -16.61
CA LEU A 82 -7.33 16.78 -17.07
C LEU A 82 -6.69 15.77 -18.03
N GLY A 83 -6.84 14.46 -17.83
CA GLY A 83 -6.34 13.45 -18.77
C GLY A 83 -7.02 13.56 -20.14
N GLN A 84 -8.34 13.75 -20.16
CA GLN A 84 -9.07 14.00 -21.41
C GLN A 84 -8.61 15.30 -22.09
N GLU A 85 -8.34 16.34 -21.32
CA GLU A 85 -7.81 17.59 -21.85
C GLU A 85 -6.37 17.47 -22.34
N ARG A 86 -5.54 16.69 -21.64
CA ARG A 86 -4.19 16.34 -22.05
C ARG A 86 -4.17 15.48 -23.31
N LYS A 87 -5.22 14.72 -23.60
CA LYS A 87 -5.34 14.00 -24.87
C LYS A 87 -5.59 14.93 -26.06
N TYR A 88 -6.35 16.00 -25.85
CA TYR A 88 -6.78 16.94 -26.89
C TYR A 88 -5.97 18.25 -26.95
N GLY A 89 -5.13 18.54 -25.96
CA GLY A 89 -4.35 19.77 -25.87
C GLY A 89 -5.14 20.99 -25.43
N THR A 90 -6.10 20.80 -24.53
CA THR A 90 -6.90 21.88 -23.94
C THR A 90 -6.46 22.20 -22.51
N SER A 91 -7.00 23.26 -21.92
CA SER A 91 -6.47 23.82 -20.68
C SER A 91 -7.45 23.66 -19.53
N ASP A 92 -7.07 22.84 -18.54
CA ASP A 92 -7.80 22.63 -17.27
C ASP A 92 -7.89 23.85 -16.34
N TRP A 93 -7.40 24.99 -16.80
CA TRP A 93 -7.48 26.27 -16.08
C TRP A 93 -8.49 27.23 -16.69
N ASN A 94 -8.95 26.94 -17.91
CA ASN A 94 -9.80 27.82 -18.70
C ASN A 94 -10.98 27.05 -19.28
N GLY A 95 -12.13 27.06 -18.60
CA GLY A 95 -13.31 26.27 -19.00
C GLY A 95 -14.01 26.70 -20.30
N GLU A 96 -13.39 27.57 -21.08
CA GLU A 96 -13.76 27.86 -22.48
C GLU A 96 -12.87 27.13 -23.50
N GLU A 97 -11.72 26.61 -23.04
CA GLU A 97 -10.80 25.75 -23.77
C GLU A 97 -11.05 24.31 -23.34
N TYR A 98 -11.96 23.63 -24.03
CA TYR A 98 -12.35 22.26 -23.74
C TYR A 98 -12.25 21.40 -24.99
N PRO A 99 -12.16 20.06 -24.89
CA PRO A 99 -12.08 19.18 -26.05
C PRO A 99 -13.18 19.47 -27.10
N GLY A 100 -12.74 19.99 -28.25
CA GLY A 100 -13.62 20.39 -29.36
C GLY A 100 -14.12 21.85 -29.34
N SER A 101 -13.67 22.71 -28.42
CA SER A 101 -14.04 24.14 -28.36
C SER A 101 -13.48 24.99 -29.51
N GLY A 102 -12.56 24.44 -30.30
CA GLY A 102 -11.90 25.09 -31.44
C GLY A 102 -10.66 25.86 -31.00
N THR A 103 -9.54 25.59 -31.67
CA THR A 103 -8.23 26.17 -31.34
C THR A 103 -7.91 27.29 -32.33
N TYR A 104 -7.39 28.41 -31.84
CA TYR A 104 -6.85 29.46 -32.71
C TYR A 104 -5.51 29.01 -33.30
N VAL A 105 -5.44 28.94 -34.63
CA VAL A 105 -4.24 28.61 -35.39
C VAL A 105 -3.64 29.90 -35.92
N TYR A 106 -2.46 30.26 -35.42
CA TYR A 106 -1.70 31.39 -35.90
C TYR A 106 -1.19 31.15 -37.33
N GLU A 107 -1.38 32.12 -38.23
CA GLU A 107 -0.85 32.07 -39.59
C GLU A 107 0.26 33.10 -39.85
N GLY A 108 0.28 34.19 -39.10
CA GLY A 108 1.27 35.24 -39.25
C GLY A 108 0.90 36.51 -38.51
N GLU A 109 1.84 37.44 -38.50
CA GLU A 109 1.69 38.76 -37.92
C GLU A 109 2.23 39.82 -38.87
N ILE A 110 1.76 41.05 -38.67
CA ILE A 110 2.34 42.27 -39.23
C ILE A 110 2.94 43.01 -38.04
N ASP A 111 4.28 43.03 -37.96
CA ASP A 111 4.99 43.69 -36.88
C ASP A 111 5.03 45.22 -37.09
N TRP A 112 5.42 45.97 -36.04
CA TRP A 112 5.49 47.44 -36.06
C TRP A 112 6.43 47.98 -37.16
N ASN A 113 7.39 47.19 -37.64
CA ASN A 113 8.42 47.59 -38.61
C ASN A 113 8.23 47.04 -40.04
N ASP A 114 7.18 46.27 -40.32
CA ASP A 114 6.97 45.65 -41.63
C ASP A 114 6.61 46.65 -42.73
N GLU A 115 7.16 46.45 -43.93
CA GLU A 115 6.90 47.31 -45.10
C GLU A 115 5.52 47.07 -45.72
N ASN A 116 5.02 45.83 -45.69
CA ASN A 116 3.70 45.47 -46.21
C ASN A 116 2.70 45.37 -45.05
N ARG A 117 1.76 46.30 -44.97
CA ARG A 117 0.83 46.46 -43.82
C ARG A 117 -0.63 46.32 -44.21
N GLU A 118 -0.87 45.80 -45.42
CA GLU A 118 -2.18 45.49 -45.95
C GLU A 118 -2.31 43.99 -46.14
N ILE A 119 -3.39 43.42 -45.60
CA ILE A 119 -3.73 42.00 -45.75
C ILE A 119 -5.23 41.86 -45.91
N SER A 120 -5.65 40.97 -46.81
CA SER A 120 -7.06 40.68 -47.06
C SER A 120 -7.38 39.20 -46.90
N GLY A 121 -8.52 38.87 -46.32
CA GLY A 121 -9.01 37.51 -46.22
C GLY A 121 -10.10 37.33 -45.17
N ASN A 122 -10.64 36.12 -45.07
CA ASN A 122 -11.48 35.69 -43.96
C ASN A 122 -10.58 35.05 -42.90
N LYS A 123 -10.36 35.76 -41.80
CA LYS A 123 -9.46 35.36 -40.72
C LYS A 123 -10.00 35.84 -39.38
N THR A 124 -9.47 35.24 -38.32
CA THR A 124 -9.55 35.77 -36.97
C THR A 124 -8.36 36.71 -36.77
N TRP A 125 -8.66 37.95 -36.38
CA TRP A 125 -7.73 39.06 -36.28
C TRP A 125 -7.58 39.46 -34.82
N GLU A 126 -6.35 39.78 -34.40
CA GLU A 126 -6.07 40.27 -33.05
C GLU A 126 -5.06 41.43 -33.08
N GLY A 127 -5.48 42.59 -32.59
CA GLY A 127 -4.63 43.77 -32.50
C GLY A 127 -5.35 45.04 -32.96
N VAL A 128 -4.58 46.01 -33.46
CA VAL A 128 -5.08 47.34 -33.85
C VAL A 128 -5.15 47.45 -35.36
N THR A 129 -6.36 47.70 -35.89
CA THR A 129 -6.56 47.69 -37.35
C THR A 129 -7.54 48.72 -37.88
N LEU A 130 -7.39 49.04 -39.16
CA LEU A 130 -8.43 49.63 -40.02
C LEU A 130 -9.00 48.51 -40.89
N LEU A 131 -10.27 48.16 -40.64
CA LEU A 131 -10.99 47.10 -41.32
C LEU A 131 -11.98 47.68 -42.33
N ASP A 132 -11.76 47.38 -43.61
CA ASP A 132 -12.78 47.51 -44.66
C ASP A 132 -13.50 46.16 -44.80
N ALA A 133 -14.58 46.01 -44.04
CA ALA A 133 -15.27 44.73 -43.87
C ALA A 133 -16.23 44.41 -45.01
N THR A 134 -16.13 43.20 -45.54
CA THR A 134 -17.15 42.59 -46.41
C THR A 134 -18.13 41.73 -45.61
N TRP A 135 -17.66 41.11 -44.51
CA TRP A 135 -18.45 40.36 -43.56
C TRP A 135 -17.79 40.43 -42.17
N ILE A 136 -18.60 40.40 -41.11
CA ILE A 136 -18.17 40.42 -39.71
C ILE A 136 -18.98 39.35 -38.97
N ASP A 137 -18.30 38.55 -38.16
CA ASP A 137 -18.92 37.59 -37.28
C ASP A 137 -19.35 38.26 -35.96
N THR A 138 -20.61 38.65 -35.88
CA THR A 138 -21.18 39.25 -34.64
C THR A 138 -21.43 38.23 -33.55
N ASP A 139 -21.46 36.94 -33.89
CA ASP A 139 -21.69 35.84 -32.96
C ASP A 139 -20.38 35.24 -32.42
N TYR A 140 -19.22 35.76 -32.85
CA TYR A 140 -17.92 35.32 -32.37
C TYR A 140 -17.78 35.60 -30.88
N LYS A 141 -17.65 34.53 -30.10
CA LYS A 141 -17.37 34.56 -28.66
C LYS A 141 -16.02 33.90 -28.44
N GLY A 142 -15.15 34.59 -27.72
CA GLY A 142 -13.88 34.05 -27.26
C GLY A 142 -13.85 33.97 -25.73
N GLY A 143 -12.72 33.49 -25.22
CA GLY A 143 -12.38 33.39 -23.80
C GLY A 143 -12.81 34.59 -22.94
N GLN A 144 -13.08 34.38 -21.65
CA GLN A 144 -13.18 35.45 -20.64
C GLN A 144 -11.99 36.44 -20.68
N TRP A 145 -10.82 35.99 -21.16
CA TRP A 145 -9.60 36.78 -21.34
C TRP A 145 -9.26 37.09 -22.80
N ASP A 146 -10.04 36.55 -23.75
CA ASP A 146 -9.97 36.99 -25.14
C ASP A 146 -10.69 38.33 -25.22
N TYR A 147 -9.94 39.38 -25.57
CA TYR A 147 -10.43 40.74 -25.67
C TYR A 147 -11.27 40.92 -26.94
N VAL A 148 -12.36 40.16 -27.03
CA VAL A 148 -13.26 40.10 -28.18
C VAL A 148 -14.05 41.38 -28.29
N ILE A 149 -14.11 41.92 -29.49
CA ILE A 149 -14.87 43.14 -29.78
C ILE A 149 -16.36 42.82 -29.74
N ASP A 150 -17.08 43.55 -28.90
CA ASP A 150 -18.55 43.52 -28.91
C ASP A 150 -19.08 44.35 -30.08
N TRP A 151 -19.45 43.66 -31.16
CA TRP A 151 -19.98 44.29 -32.36
C TRP A 151 -21.38 44.90 -32.17
N ASP A 152 -22.09 44.55 -31.09
CA ASP A 152 -23.41 45.14 -30.77
C ASP A 152 -23.29 46.54 -30.13
N ASP A 153 -22.11 46.94 -29.63
CA ASP A 153 -21.85 48.24 -28.98
C ASP A 153 -20.96 49.19 -29.83
N VAL A 154 -20.88 48.96 -31.14
CA VAL A 154 -20.07 49.80 -32.04
C VAL A 154 -20.75 51.15 -32.26
N THR A 155 -19.99 52.21 -32.00
CA THR A 155 -20.42 53.61 -32.18
C THR A 155 -19.54 54.36 -33.17
N ASP A 156 -19.99 55.51 -33.64
CA ASP A 156 -19.18 56.37 -34.52
C ASP A 156 -17.92 56.86 -33.79
N CYS A 157 -16.77 56.84 -34.47
CA CYS A 157 -15.50 57.27 -33.87
C CYS A 157 -15.58 58.76 -33.46
N PRO A 158 -15.26 59.12 -32.20
CA PRO A 158 -15.39 60.49 -31.73
C PRO A 158 -14.30 61.43 -32.30
N ASP A 159 -14.71 62.40 -33.12
CA ASP A 159 -13.84 63.45 -33.69
C ASP A 159 -13.13 64.34 -32.65
N THR A 160 -13.59 64.30 -31.39
CA THR A 160 -13.09 65.18 -30.32
C THR A 160 -11.75 64.77 -29.71
N ARG A 161 -11.23 63.59 -30.04
CA ARG A 161 -10.00 63.02 -29.44
C ARG A 161 -8.73 63.26 -30.27
N GLY A 162 -8.80 63.91 -31.43
CA GLY A 162 -7.66 64.15 -32.33
C GLY A 162 -7.55 63.12 -33.46
N GLU A 163 -6.40 63.07 -34.13
CA GLU A 163 -6.14 62.14 -35.24
C GLU A 163 -6.06 60.68 -34.74
N LEU A 164 -6.91 59.81 -35.28
CA LEU A 164 -6.96 58.38 -34.96
C LEU A 164 -5.62 57.70 -35.30
N PHE A 165 -5.12 56.85 -34.39
CA PHE A 165 -3.79 56.20 -34.39
C PHE A 165 -2.57 57.11 -34.18
N VAL A 166 -2.76 58.44 -34.12
CA VAL A 166 -1.70 59.41 -33.82
C VAL A 166 -1.88 60.00 -32.42
N ASP A 167 -3.07 60.52 -32.13
CA ASP A 167 -3.42 61.15 -30.85
C ASP A 167 -4.12 60.16 -29.89
N TRP A 168 -4.83 59.17 -30.44
CA TRP A 168 -5.56 58.16 -29.66
C TRP A 168 -5.85 56.89 -30.47
N ILE A 169 -6.15 55.79 -29.79
CA ILE A 169 -6.61 54.51 -30.38
C ILE A 169 -7.93 54.08 -29.72
N PRO A 170 -8.76 53.24 -30.37
CA PRO A 170 -9.92 52.64 -29.73
C PRO A 170 -9.53 51.96 -28.42
N ASP A 171 -10.42 52.04 -27.43
CA ASP A 171 -10.19 51.39 -26.14
C ASP A 171 -10.11 49.86 -26.35
N PHE A 172 -9.45 49.15 -25.45
CA PHE A 172 -9.23 47.70 -25.59
C PHE A 172 -10.56 46.94 -25.66
N ALA A 173 -10.67 45.95 -26.56
CA ALA A 173 -11.89 45.19 -26.87
C ALA A 173 -13.06 46.02 -27.43
N THR A 174 -12.76 47.11 -28.17
CA THR A 174 -13.79 47.95 -28.79
C THR A 174 -13.50 48.24 -30.26
N ALA A 175 -14.56 48.59 -30.99
CA ALA A 175 -14.48 49.11 -32.35
C ALA A 175 -15.31 50.38 -32.49
N CYS A 176 -14.88 51.26 -33.40
CA CYS A 176 -15.66 52.41 -33.80
C CYS A 176 -15.70 52.55 -35.33
N GLN A 177 -16.78 53.13 -35.85
CA GLN A 177 -16.99 53.31 -37.28
C GLN A 177 -16.57 54.71 -37.75
N LEU A 178 -15.86 54.79 -38.88
CA LEU A 178 -15.47 56.03 -39.56
C LEU A 178 -16.54 56.45 -40.60
N GLU A 179 -16.54 57.73 -40.99
CA GLU A 179 -17.52 58.27 -41.96
C GLU A 179 -17.48 57.60 -43.35
N ASP A 180 -16.36 56.95 -43.69
CA ASP A 180 -16.15 56.22 -44.94
C ASP A 180 -16.66 54.76 -44.91
N GLY A 181 -17.18 54.31 -43.76
CA GLY A 181 -17.70 52.97 -43.55
C GLY A 181 -16.66 51.96 -43.08
N THR A 182 -15.40 52.36 -42.90
CA THR A 182 -14.35 51.50 -42.32
C THR A 182 -14.43 51.45 -40.80
N TYR A 183 -13.97 50.37 -40.20
CA TYR A 183 -13.96 50.18 -38.75
C TYR A 183 -12.53 50.31 -38.21
N ALA A 184 -12.37 51.14 -37.18
CA ALA A 184 -11.16 51.17 -36.37
C ALA A 184 -11.33 50.21 -35.20
N THR A 185 -10.50 49.18 -35.12
CA THR A 185 -10.62 48.11 -34.13
C THR A 185 -9.39 48.02 -33.24
N ASN A 186 -9.62 47.65 -31.98
CA ASN A 186 -8.55 47.29 -31.05
C ASN A 186 -9.01 46.11 -30.19
N GLY A 187 -8.63 44.89 -30.58
CA GLY A 187 -9.05 43.65 -29.92
C GLY A 187 -9.08 42.46 -30.87
N LYS A 188 -9.72 41.37 -30.44
CA LYS A 188 -9.87 40.13 -31.19
C LYS A 188 -11.23 40.07 -31.88
N PHE A 189 -11.30 39.68 -33.15
CA PHE A 189 -12.55 39.56 -33.89
C PHE A 189 -12.41 38.65 -35.12
N ASN A 190 -13.52 38.09 -35.59
CA ASN A 190 -13.56 37.30 -36.82
C ASN A 190 -14.27 38.10 -37.93
N ALA A 191 -13.58 38.34 -39.04
CA ALA A 191 -14.13 39.13 -40.14
C ALA A 191 -13.46 38.80 -41.49
N GLU A 192 -14.19 39.04 -42.57
CA GLU A 192 -13.68 38.98 -43.93
C GLU A 192 -13.59 40.40 -44.50
N GLY A 193 -12.41 40.83 -44.92
CA GLY A 193 -12.22 42.18 -45.43
C GLY A 193 -10.78 42.49 -45.83
N ASN A 194 -10.55 43.75 -46.20
CA ASN A 194 -9.20 44.28 -46.38
C ASN A 194 -8.80 45.03 -45.11
N ILE A 195 -7.67 44.64 -44.53
CA ILE A 195 -7.16 45.21 -43.29
C ILE A 195 -5.89 45.99 -43.56
N THR A 196 -5.84 47.20 -42.99
CA THR A 196 -4.65 48.03 -42.95
C THR A 196 -4.19 48.23 -41.50
N VAL A 197 -2.93 47.90 -41.21
CA VAL A 197 -2.35 48.09 -39.88
C VAL A 197 -1.70 49.48 -39.80
N PRO A 198 -2.11 50.35 -38.85
CA PRO A 198 -1.52 51.67 -38.64
C PRO A 198 -0.07 51.58 -38.14
N ARG A 199 0.80 52.51 -38.56
CA ARG A 199 2.24 52.49 -38.22
C ARG A 199 2.45 52.45 -36.71
N ASP A 200 3.50 51.74 -36.28
CA ASP A 200 3.89 51.50 -34.88
C ASP A 200 2.97 50.53 -34.09
N TYR A 201 1.95 49.93 -34.73
CA TYR A 201 1.10 48.90 -34.14
C TYR A 201 1.29 47.54 -34.81
N PHE A 202 0.92 46.47 -34.12
CA PHE A 202 0.99 45.10 -34.61
C PHE A 202 -0.41 44.51 -34.82
N LEU A 203 -0.48 43.48 -35.66
CA LEU A 203 -1.66 42.66 -35.90
C LEU A 203 -1.22 41.22 -36.04
N SER A 204 -1.76 40.31 -35.23
CA SER A 204 -1.68 38.88 -35.46
C SER A 204 -2.95 38.39 -36.15
N TYR A 205 -2.82 37.38 -37.00
CA TYR A 205 -3.95 36.80 -37.71
C TYR A 205 -3.84 35.29 -37.86
N GLY A 206 -5.01 34.65 -37.97
CA GLY A 206 -5.12 33.21 -38.00
C GLY A 206 -6.53 32.75 -38.35
N TYR A 207 -6.87 31.51 -37.98
CA TYR A 207 -8.23 30.99 -38.07
C TYR A 207 -8.51 30.09 -36.87
N VAL A 208 -9.76 30.04 -36.43
CA VAL A 208 -10.19 29.09 -35.40
C VAL A 208 -10.63 27.79 -36.09
N THR A 209 -10.19 26.65 -35.55
CA THR A 209 -10.63 25.33 -36.05
C THR A 209 -12.12 25.10 -35.79
N GLY A 210 -12.73 24.13 -36.47
CA GLY A 210 -14.15 23.86 -36.32
C GLY A 210 -14.49 23.40 -34.90
N ILE A 211 -15.56 23.97 -34.33
CA ILE A 211 -16.09 23.58 -33.02
C ILE A 211 -16.92 22.30 -33.19
N PHE A 212 -16.64 21.28 -32.38
CA PHE A 212 -17.41 20.03 -32.32
C PHE A 212 -17.55 19.56 -30.87
N VAL A 213 -18.49 18.67 -30.61
CA VAL A 213 -18.74 18.17 -29.24
C VAL A 213 -17.99 16.86 -29.06
N VAL A 214 -17.05 16.84 -28.13
CA VAL A 214 -16.41 15.61 -27.63
C VAL A 214 -17.23 15.09 -26.43
N PRO A 215 -17.61 13.79 -26.39
CA PRO A 215 -18.23 13.21 -25.20
C PRO A 215 -17.31 13.34 -23.99
N LYS A 216 -17.87 13.67 -22.83
CA LYS A 216 -17.10 13.75 -21.58
C LYS A 216 -16.79 12.36 -21.06
N ASP A 217 -15.53 12.13 -20.75
CA ASP A 217 -15.08 10.87 -20.19
C ASP A 217 -15.39 10.85 -18.67
N PRO A 218 -15.78 9.69 -18.12
CA PRO A 218 -16.01 9.53 -16.69
C PRO A 218 -14.69 9.68 -15.94
N LYS A 219 -14.73 10.26 -14.72
CA LYS A 219 -13.52 10.40 -13.90
C LYS A 219 -12.90 9.06 -13.57
N GLU A 220 -13.72 8.01 -13.46
CA GLU A 220 -13.25 6.65 -13.19
C GLU A 220 -12.36 6.07 -14.28
N MET A 221 -12.34 6.66 -15.48
CA MET A 221 -11.37 6.31 -16.54
C MET A 221 -9.94 6.73 -16.18
N TYR A 222 -9.79 7.71 -15.28
CA TYR A 222 -8.57 8.45 -14.92
C TYR A 222 -8.10 8.22 -13.47
N ILE A 223 -8.60 7.18 -12.81
CA ILE A 223 -8.31 6.91 -11.39
C ILE A 223 -7.81 5.49 -11.17
N ASP A 224 -8.28 4.54 -11.97
CA ASP A 224 -7.95 3.12 -11.92
C ASP A 224 -7.96 2.67 -13.38
N GLU A 225 -7.05 3.27 -14.17
CA GLU A 225 -7.15 3.36 -15.63
C GLU A 225 -7.15 1.97 -16.28
N ASP A 226 -6.40 1.00 -15.73
CA ASP A 226 -6.47 -0.43 -16.05
C ASP A 226 -5.74 -1.34 -15.02
N ASP A 227 -5.93 -2.67 -15.11
CA ASP A 227 -5.06 -3.64 -14.40
C ASP A 227 -3.73 -3.72 -15.15
N ILE A 228 -2.60 -3.47 -14.46
CA ILE A 228 -1.25 -3.73 -14.97
C ILE A 228 -1.22 -4.92 -15.96
N ASP A 229 -0.97 -4.67 -17.27
CA ASP A 229 -0.71 -5.74 -18.26
C ASP A 229 0.73 -6.25 -18.11
N TRP A 230 1.04 -6.79 -16.93
CA TRP A 230 2.34 -7.33 -16.58
C TRP A 230 2.34 -8.84 -16.55
N ASP A 231 3.11 -9.43 -17.44
CA ASP A 231 3.27 -10.88 -17.55
C ASP A 231 4.24 -11.49 -16.51
N GLY A 232 4.73 -10.69 -15.56
CA GLY A 232 5.73 -11.10 -14.58
C GLY A 232 7.19 -10.99 -15.05
N SER A 233 7.43 -10.46 -16.25
CA SER A 233 8.76 -10.32 -16.85
C SER A 233 9.35 -8.91 -16.71
N ALA A 234 10.67 -8.82 -16.86
CA ALA A 234 11.39 -7.56 -16.80
C ALA A 234 11.37 -6.88 -18.17
N GLY A 235 11.30 -5.56 -18.17
CA GLY A 235 11.29 -4.76 -19.40
C GLY A 235 10.14 -3.76 -19.43
N SER A 236 9.93 -3.24 -20.64
CA SER A 236 8.81 -2.36 -21.00
C SER A 236 7.52 -3.16 -21.01
N GLN A 237 6.58 -2.79 -20.13
CA GLN A 237 5.22 -3.35 -20.02
C GLN A 237 4.25 -2.22 -19.67
N GLY A 238 2.96 -2.43 -19.94
CA GLY A 238 1.98 -1.36 -19.93
C GLY A 238 1.99 -0.57 -21.24
N VAL A 239 0.80 -0.16 -21.68
CA VAL A 239 0.57 0.67 -22.85
C VAL A 239 -0.56 1.62 -22.49
N ASP A 240 -0.32 2.92 -22.65
CA ASP A 240 -1.35 3.95 -22.64
C ASP A 240 -2.58 3.58 -23.51
N ASP A 241 -3.66 3.17 -22.83
CA ASP A 241 -4.91 2.75 -23.45
C ASP A 241 -5.93 3.91 -23.53
N ASP A 242 -5.76 4.92 -22.69
CA ASP A 242 -6.58 6.11 -22.55
C ASP A 242 -6.17 7.20 -23.58
N GLY A 243 -4.89 7.24 -23.95
CA GLY A 243 -4.31 8.03 -25.02
C GLY A 243 -3.78 9.42 -24.62
N ASP A 244 -3.74 9.75 -23.33
CA ASP A 244 -3.29 11.05 -22.82
C ASP A 244 -1.75 11.19 -22.87
N CYS A 245 -0.99 10.11 -22.65
CA CYS A 245 0.45 10.08 -22.88
C CYS A 245 0.74 10.12 -24.37
N LEU A 246 0.05 9.37 -25.21
CA LEU A 246 0.32 9.37 -26.65
C LEU A 246 -0.11 10.68 -27.32
N ARG A 247 -0.94 11.49 -26.65
CA ARG A 247 -1.44 12.77 -27.17
C ARG A 247 -2.04 12.60 -28.57
N THR A 248 -2.79 11.52 -28.76
CA THR A 248 -3.21 11.02 -30.09
C THR A 248 -3.93 12.06 -30.94
N ASP A 249 -4.71 12.94 -30.30
CA ASP A 249 -5.48 14.02 -30.93
C ASP A 249 -4.98 15.43 -30.52
N TRP A 250 -3.77 15.55 -29.95
CA TRP A 250 -3.22 16.84 -29.52
C TRP A 250 -2.86 17.73 -30.71
N PHE A 251 -3.38 18.95 -30.69
CA PHE A 251 -3.01 19.96 -31.68
C PHE A 251 -1.72 20.69 -31.27
N THR A 252 -0.58 20.28 -31.83
CA THR A 252 0.71 20.93 -31.56
C THR A 252 0.88 22.19 -32.41
N GLN A 253 1.17 23.31 -31.75
CA GLN A 253 1.51 24.56 -32.40
C GLN A 253 3.02 24.77 -32.42
N PHE A 254 3.52 25.24 -33.56
CA PHE A 254 4.95 25.52 -33.75
C PHE A 254 5.14 27.00 -34.04
N ASP A 255 6.22 27.58 -33.49
CA ASP A 255 6.70 28.91 -33.87
C ASP A 255 7.24 28.91 -35.32
N ASP A 256 7.52 30.10 -35.87
CA ASP A 256 8.08 30.26 -37.22
C ASP A 256 9.46 29.60 -37.40
N SER A 257 10.13 29.24 -36.30
CA SER A 257 11.40 28.53 -36.27
C SER A 257 11.24 27.01 -36.17
N GLY A 258 10.00 26.50 -36.12
CA GLY A 258 9.67 25.08 -36.00
C GLY A 258 9.81 24.52 -34.58
N ASN A 259 9.89 25.36 -33.55
CA ASN A 259 9.88 24.94 -32.15
C ASN A 259 8.46 24.93 -31.60
N GLN A 260 8.16 24.03 -30.66
CA GLN A 260 6.91 24.07 -29.91
C GLN A 260 6.75 25.38 -29.15
N MET A 261 5.51 25.84 -29.01
CA MET A 261 5.22 27.09 -28.29
C MET A 261 5.57 26.95 -26.81
N TRP A 262 6.06 28.03 -26.18
CA TRP A 262 6.65 27.98 -24.83
C TRP A 262 5.65 27.65 -23.71
N TRP A 263 4.34 27.76 -23.98
CA TRP A 263 3.25 27.46 -23.05
C TRP A 263 2.70 26.05 -23.19
N GLU A 264 3.15 25.27 -24.17
CA GLU A 264 2.76 23.86 -24.27
C GLU A 264 3.42 23.05 -23.15
N GLU A 265 2.65 22.19 -22.48
CA GLU A 265 3.20 21.31 -21.46
C GLU A 265 4.26 20.39 -22.07
N PRO A 266 5.47 20.30 -21.48
CA PRO A 266 6.54 19.46 -22.00
C PRO A 266 6.10 18.02 -22.14
N HIS A 267 5.92 17.58 -23.39
CA HIS A 267 5.59 16.19 -23.69
C HIS A 267 6.84 15.33 -23.62
N ARG A 268 6.85 14.32 -22.74
CA ARG A 268 7.97 13.39 -22.61
C ARG A 268 7.45 11.96 -22.65
N PRO A 269 7.01 11.51 -23.84
CA PRO A 269 6.44 10.18 -23.98
C PRO A 269 7.48 9.07 -23.78
N ASP A 270 8.78 9.36 -23.77
CA ASP A 270 9.87 8.45 -23.40
C ASP A 270 10.71 9.13 -22.30
N ALA A 271 10.08 9.40 -21.16
CA ALA A 271 10.73 10.02 -20.01
C ALA A 271 11.73 9.07 -19.35
N ASN A 272 11.48 7.77 -19.46
CA ASN A 272 12.29 6.68 -18.93
C ASN A 272 13.55 6.40 -19.81
N GLY A 273 13.55 6.82 -21.08
CA GLY A 273 14.70 6.80 -22.00
C GLY A 273 15.00 5.43 -22.60
N ASN A 274 14.03 4.52 -22.68
CA ASN A 274 14.19 3.17 -23.21
C ASN A 274 13.94 3.07 -24.74
N GLY A 275 13.44 4.14 -25.36
CA GLY A 275 13.13 4.20 -26.79
C GLY A 275 11.78 3.61 -27.19
N ILE A 276 10.94 3.28 -26.21
CA ILE A 276 9.52 2.98 -26.31
C ILE A 276 8.80 4.19 -25.72
N GLN A 277 7.62 4.50 -26.26
CA GLN A 277 6.83 5.63 -25.80
C GLN A 277 5.67 5.11 -24.98
N CYS A 278 5.34 5.82 -23.91
CA CYS A 278 4.14 5.61 -23.14
C CYS A 278 4.10 4.18 -22.56
N ASP A 279 5.17 3.87 -21.83
CA ASP A 279 5.39 2.54 -21.24
C ASP A 279 5.97 2.60 -19.82
N VAL A 280 5.80 1.48 -19.10
CA VAL A 280 6.35 1.30 -17.77
C VAL A 280 7.49 0.28 -17.76
N ILE A 281 8.65 0.70 -17.30
CA ILE A 281 9.81 -0.18 -17.14
C ILE A 281 9.78 -0.87 -15.79
N TRP A 282 9.68 -2.20 -15.85
CA TRP A 282 9.84 -3.09 -14.72
C TRP A 282 11.27 -3.61 -14.62
N VAL A 283 12.03 -3.11 -13.64
CA VAL A 283 13.39 -3.59 -13.37
C VAL A 283 13.32 -4.72 -12.36
N ILE A 284 13.60 -5.95 -12.80
CA ILE A 284 13.55 -7.14 -11.94
C ILE A 284 14.97 -7.70 -11.72
N ASP A 285 15.25 -8.16 -10.50
CA ASP A 285 16.45 -8.95 -10.23
C ASP A 285 16.32 -10.33 -10.88
N SER A 286 17.12 -10.57 -11.92
CA SER A 286 17.21 -11.84 -12.66
C SER A 286 17.45 -13.11 -11.81
N ARG A 287 17.88 -12.98 -10.54
CA ARG A 287 18.16 -14.12 -9.65
C ARG A 287 17.05 -14.41 -8.65
N THR A 288 16.38 -13.37 -8.18
CA THR A 288 15.34 -13.49 -7.14
C THR A 288 13.93 -13.34 -7.72
N GLY A 289 13.79 -12.75 -8.92
CA GLY A 289 12.49 -12.41 -9.51
C GLY A 289 11.83 -11.21 -8.82
N GLU A 290 12.60 -10.42 -8.06
CA GLU A 290 12.11 -9.28 -7.26
C GLU A 290 12.10 -7.99 -8.08
N VAL A 291 11.06 -7.16 -7.91
CA VAL A 291 10.96 -5.85 -8.55
C VAL A 291 11.85 -4.86 -7.79
N ILE A 292 12.88 -4.34 -8.45
CA ILE A 292 13.86 -3.42 -7.88
C ILE A 292 13.36 -1.97 -7.98
N SER A 293 12.79 -1.62 -9.13
CA SER A 293 12.26 -0.30 -9.41
C SER A 293 11.26 -0.38 -10.55
N ILE A 294 10.25 0.47 -10.47
CA ILE A 294 9.29 0.74 -11.53
C ILE A 294 9.58 2.17 -12.01
N SER A 295 9.69 2.35 -13.32
CA SER A 295 9.89 3.66 -13.93
C SER A 295 8.86 3.82 -15.04
N ALA A 296 7.80 4.57 -14.76
CA ALA A 296 6.79 4.94 -15.74
C ALA A 296 7.24 6.15 -16.57
N ASP A 297 6.69 6.27 -17.77
CA ASP A 297 6.73 7.51 -18.56
C ASP A 297 5.79 8.58 -17.97
N SER A 298 5.73 9.76 -18.59
CA SER A 298 4.84 10.83 -18.11
C SER A 298 3.40 10.54 -18.50
N SER A 299 2.46 10.71 -17.56
CA SER A 299 1.03 10.47 -17.80
C SER A 299 0.73 9.01 -18.15
N GLU A 300 1.42 8.10 -17.46
CA GLU A 300 1.10 6.68 -17.47
C GLU A 300 0.73 6.31 -16.03
N ASP A 301 -0.48 5.79 -15.80
CA ASP A 301 -0.89 5.24 -14.49
C ASP A 301 -1.24 3.75 -14.60
N GLU A 302 -0.24 2.94 -14.99
CA GLU A 302 -0.29 1.48 -14.95
C GLU A 302 -0.05 0.98 -13.53
N ASP A 303 -1.00 1.22 -12.63
CA ASP A 303 -1.02 0.67 -11.29
C ASP A 303 -1.95 -0.56 -11.20
N PRO A 304 -1.80 -1.42 -10.17
CA PRO A 304 -2.63 -2.60 -10.06
C PRO A 304 -4.00 -2.22 -9.52
N VAL A 305 -5.08 -2.78 -10.08
CA VAL A 305 -6.48 -2.50 -9.69
C VAL A 305 -6.61 -2.32 -8.18
N ASP A 306 -6.87 -1.08 -7.79
CA ASP A 306 -6.61 -0.64 -6.43
C ASP A 306 -7.49 -1.38 -5.42
N GLU A 307 -8.74 -1.66 -5.80
CA GLU A 307 -9.68 -2.45 -5.00
C GLU A 307 -9.19 -3.89 -4.75
N ASN A 308 -8.66 -4.54 -5.78
CA ASN A 308 -8.16 -5.91 -5.70
C ASN A 308 -6.83 -5.98 -4.95
N TYR A 309 -5.93 -5.05 -5.26
CA TYR A 309 -4.62 -4.94 -4.65
C TYR A 309 -4.73 -4.57 -3.18
N ALA A 310 -5.47 -3.51 -2.83
CA ALA A 310 -5.69 -3.09 -1.45
C ALA A 310 -6.47 -4.14 -0.66
N GLY A 311 -7.45 -4.82 -1.29
CA GLY A 311 -8.13 -5.97 -0.71
C GLY A 311 -7.19 -7.09 -0.32
N GLU A 312 -6.36 -7.55 -1.26
CA GLU A 312 -5.39 -8.63 -1.04
C GLU A 312 -4.31 -8.23 -0.02
N ALA A 313 -3.76 -7.01 -0.13
CA ALA A 313 -2.75 -6.49 0.77
C ALA A 313 -3.29 -6.30 2.20
N SER A 314 -4.52 -5.78 2.35
CA SER A 314 -5.21 -5.65 3.64
C SER A 314 -5.49 -7.02 4.27
N HIS A 315 -5.92 -8.00 3.48
CA HIS A 315 -6.10 -9.38 3.94
C HIS A 315 -4.80 -9.97 4.49
N ARG A 316 -3.70 -9.89 3.74
CA ARG A 316 -2.39 -10.39 4.17
C ARG A 316 -1.92 -9.65 5.42
N THR A 317 -2.04 -8.33 5.43
CA THR A 317 -1.71 -7.48 6.57
C THR A 317 -2.47 -7.91 7.81
N PHE A 318 -3.77 -8.16 7.72
CA PHE A 318 -4.58 -8.65 8.84
C PHE A 318 -4.10 -10.00 9.37
N VAL A 319 -3.85 -10.98 8.50
CA VAL A 319 -3.40 -12.32 8.91
C VAL A 319 -2.03 -12.25 9.59
N ILE A 320 -1.09 -11.51 9.01
CA ILE A 320 0.27 -11.35 9.57
C ILE A 320 0.23 -10.58 10.89
N ALA A 321 -0.51 -9.47 10.95
CA ALA A 321 -0.68 -8.66 12.15
C ALA A 321 -1.27 -9.48 13.29
N THR A 322 -2.32 -10.25 13.00
CA THR A 322 -2.97 -11.12 13.97
C THR A 322 -2.02 -12.22 14.44
N GLY A 323 -1.27 -12.85 13.54
CA GLY A 323 -0.27 -13.85 13.88
C GLY A 323 0.86 -13.31 14.76
N LYS A 324 1.42 -12.15 14.40
CA LYS A 324 2.54 -11.54 15.12
C LYS A 324 2.11 -10.95 16.46
N ILE A 325 1.10 -10.08 16.45
CA ILE A 325 0.71 -9.30 17.63
C ILE A 325 -0.19 -10.14 18.54
N ALA A 326 -1.31 -10.66 18.02
CA ALA A 326 -2.28 -11.34 18.87
C ALA A 326 -1.82 -12.73 19.29
N PHE A 327 -1.29 -13.54 18.37
CA PHE A 327 -0.84 -14.89 18.68
C PHE A 327 0.54 -14.94 19.36
N VAL A 328 1.59 -14.37 18.75
CA VAL A 328 2.95 -14.47 19.32
C VAL A 328 3.17 -13.51 20.49
N LEU A 329 2.90 -12.21 20.34
CA LEU A 329 3.20 -11.24 21.39
C LEU A 329 2.21 -11.28 22.56
N LEU A 330 0.90 -11.31 22.29
CA LEU A 330 -0.11 -11.31 23.35
C LEU A 330 -0.32 -12.73 23.91
N LEU A 331 -0.87 -13.67 23.14
CA LEU A 331 -1.16 -15.02 23.65
C LEU A 331 0.12 -15.77 24.05
N GLY A 332 1.16 -15.68 23.23
CA GLY A 332 2.45 -16.34 23.47
C GLY A 332 3.11 -15.92 24.78
N LEU A 333 2.94 -14.66 25.21
CA LEU A 333 3.52 -14.13 26.45
C LEU A 333 2.59 -14.30 27.66
N PHE A 334 1.30 -13.96 27.51
CA PHE A 334 0.35 -13.95 28.63
C PHE A 334 -0.08 -15.35 29.08
N LEU A 335 -0.29 -16.30 28.17
CA LEU A 335 -0.69 -17.67 28.54
C LEU A 335 0.32 -18.35 29.47
N PRO A 336 1.63 -18.39 29.16
CA PRO A 336 2.60 -19.00 30.05
C PRO A 336 2.80 -18.22 31.35
N LEU A 337 2.62 -16.90 31.35
CA LEU A 337 2.74 -16.08 32.57
C LEU A 337 1.74 -16.53 33.64
N PHE A 338 0.50 -16.81 33.25
CA PHE A 338 -0.56 -17.24 34.19
C PHE A 338 -0.62 -18.75 34.42
N LEU A 339 -0.30 -19.55 33.40
CA LEU A 339 -0.49 -21.01 33.46
C LEU A 339 0.77 -21.77 33.82
N SER A 340 1.94 -21.32 33.36
CA SER A 340 3.20 -22.06 33.51
C SER A 340 3.94 -21.74 34.81
N LEU A 341 3.88 -20.48 35.25
CA LEU A 341 4.61 -20.00 36.44
C LEU A 341 4.30 -20.79 37.72
N GLY A 342 3.05 -21.21 37.89
CA GLY A 342 2.56 -21.92 39.06
C GLY A 342 2.67 -23.44 39.00
N LEU A 343 3.18 -24.03 37.90
CA LEU A 343 3.12 -25.48 37.68
C LEU A 343 3.83 -26.30 38.76
N VAL A 344 5.04 -25.88 39.13
CA VAL A 344 5.84 -26.55 40.18
C VAL A 344 5.95 -25.69 41.44
N ARG A 345 5.91 -24.36 41.28
CA ARG A 345 6.04 -23.42 42.38
C ARG A 345 4.93 -23.58 43.43
N ASP A 346 3.67 -23.62 43.00
CA ASP A 346 2.53 -23.68 43.91
C ASP A 346 2.57 -24.95 44.78
N GLU A 347 3.04 -26.06 44.22
CA GLU A 347 3.17 -27.35 44.93
C GLU A 347 4.38 -27.37 45.87
N THR A 348 5.44 -26.67 45.50
CA THR A 348 6.62 -26.48 46.36
C THR A 348 6.26 -25.61 47.57
N GLU A 349 5.51 -24.52 47.37
CA GLU A 349 5.09 -23.61 48.45
C GLU A 349 4.06 -24.24 49.39
N ARG A 350 3.13 -25.03 48.86
CA ARG A 350 2.13 -25.75 49.67
C ARG A 350 2.69 -26.99 50.36
N GLY A 351 3.94 -27.36 50.07
CA GLY A 351 4.58 -28.56 50.58
C GLY A 351 3.96 -29.86 50.06
N THR A 352 3.04 -29.84 49.10
CA THR A 352 2.33 -31.05 48.62
C THR A 352 3.18 -31.93 47.68
N LEU A 353 4.40 -31.47 47.37
CA LEU A 353 5.32 -32.13 46.46
C LEU A 353 5.72 -33.56 46.92
N HIS A 354 5.81 -33.82 48.22
CA HIS A 354 6.20 -35.13 48.76
C HIS A 354 5.17 -36.24 48.47
N TYR A 355 3.89 -35.90 48.35
CA TYR A 355 2.85 -36.87 47.97
C TYR A 355 3.01 -37.33 46.52
N LEU A 356 3.49 -36.45 45.65
CA LEU A 356 3.67 -36.72 44.22
C LEU A 356 4.99 -37.45 43.91
N LEU A 357 6.03 -37.24 44.73
CA LEU A 357 7.34 -37.88 44.59
C LEU A 357 7.50 -39.17 45.42
N SER A 358 6.39 -39.77 45.89
CA SER A 358 6.41 -41.01 46.68
C SER A 358 6.97 -42.23 45.91
N LYS A 359 7.03 -42.17 44.57
CA LYS A 359 7.77 -43.11 43.72
C LYS A 359 9.04 -42.45 43.19
N PRO A 360 10.15 -43.19 43.01
CA PRO A 360 11.36 -42.64 42.42
C PRO A 360 11.08 -42.20 40.98
N ILE A 361 11.06 -40.87 40.79
CA ILE A 361 11.02 -40.16 39.51
C ILE A 361 12.18 -39.18 39.54
N HIS A 362 12.95 -39.11 38.44
CA HIS A 362 14.05 -38.17 38.38
C HIS A 362 13.47 -36.74 38.36
N ARG A 363 14.03 -35.86 39.20
CA ARG A 363 13.54 -34.50 39.42
C ARG A 363 13.44 -33.66 38.15
N GLY A 364 14.35 -33.87 37.20
CA GLY A 364 14.30 -33.24 35.88
C GLY A 364 13.19 -33.75 34.96
N GLU A 365 12.88 -35.06 35.04
CA GLU A 365 11.77 -35.65 34.27
C GLU A 365 10.43 -35.11 34.74
N PHE A 366 10.28 -34.89 36.06
CA PHE A 366 9.07 -34.30 36.62
C PHE A 366 8.78 -32.90 36.05
N ILE A 367 9.78 -32.01 36.00
CA ILE A 367 9.62 -30.66 35.43
C ILE A 367 9.24 -30.74 33.95
N LEU A 368 9.92 -31.61 33.19
CA LEU A 368 9.63 -31.80 31.77
C LEU A 368 8.18 -32.26 31.55
N TYR A 369 7.69 -33.24 32.32
CA TYR A 369 6.31 -33.71 32.21
C TYR A 369 5.28 -32.65 32.61
N ARG A 370 5.60 -31.76 33.58
CA ARG A 370 4.75 -30.62 33.92
C ARG A 370 4.64 -29.62 32.79
N VAL A 371 5.76 -29.25 32.19
CA VAL A 371 5.79 -28.33 31.05
C VAL A 371 5.06 -28.95 29.85
N LEU A 372 5.23 -30.25 29.59
CA LEU A 372 4.48 -30.96 28.54
C LEU A 372 2.97 -31.00 28.80
N GLY A 373 2.55 -31.19 30.05
CA GLY A 373 1.13 -31.15 30.41
C GLY A 373 0.50 -29.77 30.23
N TYR A 374 1.25 -28.71 30.53
CA TYR A 374 0.85 -27.33 30.19
C TYR A 374 0.77 -27.15 28.67
N LEU A 375 1.81 -27.55 27.94
CA LEU A 375 1.86 -27.40 26.49
C LEU A 375 0.72 -28.13 25.80
N ALA A 376 0.32 -29.30 26.26
CA ALA A 376 -0.80 -30.05 25.70
C ALA A 376 -2.14 -29.28 25.77
N VAL A 377 -2.39 -28.52 26.84
CA VAL A 377 -3.61 -27.70 26.95
C VAL A 377 -3.53 -26.49 26.03
N VAL A 378 -2.41 -25.77 26.07
CA VAL A 378 -2.30 -24.50 25.36
C VAL A 378 -2.10 -24.68 23.86
N SER A 379 -1.39 -25.73 23.43
CA SER A 379 -1.22 -26.03 22.00
C SER A 379 -2.54 -26.37 21.33
N VAL A 380 -3.39 -27.19 21.98
CA VAL A 380 -4.72 -27.53 21.47
C VAL A 380 -5.58 -26.28 21.36
N PHE A 381 -5.53 -25.40 22.36
CA PHE A 381 -6.26 -24.14 22.34
C PHE A 381 -5.81 -23.23 21.19
N VAL A 382 -4.50 -23.00 21.04
CA VAL A 382 -3.95 -22.14 19.98
C VAL A 382 -4.18 -22.72 18.60
N LEU A 383 -4.03 -24.04 18.42
CA LEU A 383 -4.34 -24.71 17.14
C LEU A 383 -5.82 -24.55 16.80
N ALA A 384 -6.72 -24.80 17.74
CA ALA A 384 -8.15 -24.65 17.50
C ALA A 384 -8.51 -23.20 17.13
N LEU A 385 -7.99 -22.21 17.88
CA LEU A 385 -8.20 -20.80 17.58
C LEU A 385 -7.65 -20.43 16.20
N SER A 386 -6.42 -20.83 15.88
CA SER A 386 -5.79 -20.52 14.61
C SER A 386 -6.53 -21.15 13.43
N LEU A 387 -7.05 -22.37 13.58
CA LEU A 387 -7.83 -23.03 12.54
C LEU A 387 -9.20 -22.38 12.35
N VAL A 388 -9.84 -21.91 13.44
CA VAL A 388 -11.10 -21.16 13.34
C VAL A 388 -10.87 -19.81 12.66
N MET A 389 -9.83 -19.08 13.06
CA MET A 389 -9.44 -17.83 12.41
C MET A 389 -9.16 -18.07 10.93
N GLY A 390 -8.31 -19.05 10.60
CA GLY A 390 -7.97 -19.37 9.23
C GLY A 390 -9.15 -19.81 8.38
N LEU A 391 -10.11 -20.55 8.96
CA LEU A 391 -11.33 -20.91 8.26
C LEU A 391 -12.21 -19.69 7.96
N ILE A 392 -12.36 -18.76 8.91
CA ILE A 392 -13.19 -17.56 8.72
C ILE A 392 -12.53 -16.62 7.71
N THR A 393 -11.23 -16.35 7.84
CA THR A 393 -10.53 -15.47 6.89
C THR A 393 -10.45 -16.09 5.50
N SER A 394 -10.35 -17.41 5.38
CA SER A 394 -10.34 -18.11 4.08
C SER A 394 -11.68 -18.09 3.35
N ILE A 395 -12.80 -17.91 4.08
CA ILE A 395 -14.16 -17.78 3.49
C ILE A 395 -14.45 -16.33 3.09
N ILE A 396 -13.98 -15.37 3.88
CA ILE A 396 -14.31 -13.93 3.71
C ILE A 396 -13.24 -13.19 2.90
N GLY A 397 -12.02 -13.75 2.80
CA GLY A 397 -10.91 -13.15 2.10
C GLY A 397 -11.22 -12.86 0.62
N PRO A 398 -10.55 -11.84 0.06
CA PRO A 398 -10.71 -11.48 -1.35
C PRO A 398 -10.28 -12.65 -2.25
N GLY A 399 -11.03 -12.85 -3.33
CA GLY A 399 -10.76 -13.86 -4.35
C GLY A 399 -12.03 -14.52 -4.90
N GLU A 400 -11.88 -15.17 -6.05
CA GLU A 400 -13.01 -15.81 -6.75
C GLU A 400 -13.43 -17.17 -6.16
N SER A 401 -12.57 -17.78 -5.35
CA SER A 401 -12.81 -19.11 -4.78
C SER A 401 -13.57 -19.04 -3.45
N LEU A 402 -14.56 -19.91 -3.26
CA LEU A 402 -15.32 -20.00 -2.00
C LEU A 402 -14.47 -20.32 -0.75
N LEU A 403 -13.30 -20.94 -0.92
CA LEU A 403 -12.36 -21.26 0.15
C LEU A 403 -10.93 -21.07 -0.34
N ARG A 404 -10.25 -20.07 0.23
CA ARG A 404 -8.86 -19.75 -0.07
C ARG A 404 -7.89 -20.69 0.67
N VAL A 405 -7.56 -21.82 0.05
CA VAL A 405 -6.70 -22.86 0.66
C VAL A 405 -5.26 -22.37 0.89
N GLY A 406 -4.82 -21.35 0.14
CA GLY A 406 -3.48 -20.75 0.25
C GLY A 406 -3.17 -20.11 1.61
N ASP A 407 -4.17 -19.72 2.39
CA ASP A 407 -3.96 -19.08 3.70
C ASP A 407 -3.79 -20.09 4.83
N LEU A 408 -4.28 -21.33 4.64
CA LEU A 408 -4.24 -22.36 5.66
C LEU A 408 -2.82 -22.75 6.10
N PRO A 409 -1.82 -22.86 5.19
CA PRO A 409 -0.41 -23.03 5.58
C PRO A 409 0.11 -21.90 6.48
N VAL A 410 -0.25 -20.64 6.20
CA VAL A 410 0.16 -19.48 7.02
C VAL A 410 -0.42 -19.60 8.42
N TRP A 411 -1.72 -19.87 8.55
CA TRP A 411 -2.36 -20.06 9.85
C TRP A 411 -1.78 -21.25 10.62
N LEU A 412 -1.56 -22.39 9.96
CA LEU A 412 -0.90 -23.53 10.59
C LEU A 412 0.52 -23.16 11.07
N GLY A 413 1.25 -22.40 10.27
CA GLY A 413 2.57 -21.90 10.62
C GLY A 413 2.57 -20.92 11.79
N ILE A 414 1.61 -19.99 11.85
CA ILE A 414 1.37 -19.10 13.00
C ILE A 414 1.11 -19.93 14.26
N ALA A 415 0.28 -20.98 14.17
CA ALA A 415 0.00 -21.85 15.30
C ALA A 415 1.27 -22.58 15.78
N ILE A 416 2.06 -23.15 14.86
CA ILE A 416 3.33 -23.83 15.19
C ILE A 416 4.32 -22.84 15.82
N ALA A 417 4.49 -21.65 15.24
CA ALA A 417 5.36 -20.61 15.78
C ALA A 417 4.95 -20.22 17.20
N THR A 418 3.65 -20.02 17.40
CA THR A 418 3.09 -19.69 18.73
C THR A 418 3.31 -20.82 19.72
N ILE A 419 3.15 -22.09 19.33
CA ILE A 419 3.42 -23.24 20.21
C ILE A 419 4.89 -23.28 20.65
N LEU A 420 5.84 -23.01 19.73
CA LEU A 420 7.26 -22.95 20.06
C LEU A 420 7.58 -21.79 21.01
N VAL A 421 6.97 -20.63 20.79
CA VAL A 421 7.07 -19.47 21.69
C VAL A 421 6.47 -19.79 23.07
N LEU A 422 5.31 -20.45 23.12
CA LEU A 422 4.69 -20.91 24.36
C LEU A 422 5.55 -21.93 25.11
N ALA A 423 6.32 -22.76 24.40
CA ALA A 423 7.27 -23.70 25.00
C ALA A 423 8.47 -22.96 25.59
N ALA A 424 9.01 -21.96 24.87
CA ALA A 424 10.12 -21.14 25.33
C ALA A 424 9.73 -20.31 26.56
N TYR A 425 8.65 -19.53 26.50
CA TYR A 425 8.18 -18.77 27.65
C TYR A 425 7.65 -19.65 28.78
N GLY A 426 6.94 -20.73 28.44
CA GLY A 426 6.44 -21.68 29.44
C GLY A 426 7.58 -22.29 30.26
N SER A 427 8.64 -22.73 29.61
CA SER A 427 9.82 -23.25 30.30
C SER A 427 10.56 -22.16 31.08
N LEU A 428 10.74 -20.97 30.50
CA LEU A 428 11.40 -19.82 31.14
C LEU A 428 10.68 -19.40 32.44
N PHE A 429 9.37 -19.13 32.39
CA PHE A 429 8.62 -18.68 33.56
C PHE A 429 8.50 -19.77 34.62
N ASN A 430 8.36 -21.04 34.22
CA ASN A 430 8.38 -22.15 35.18
C ASN A 430 9.74 -22.25 35.89
N THR A 431 10.85 -22.09 35.16
CA THR A 431 12.20 -22.09 35.74
C THR A 431 12.45 -20.90 36.67
N ILE A 432 11.96 -19.70 36.33
CA ILE A 432 12.03 -18.53 37.22
C ILE A 432 11.18 -18.74 38.48
N GLY A 433 9.97 -19.29 38.34
CA GLY A 433 9.11 -19.64 39.47
C GLY A 433 9.78 -20.63 40.43
N LEU A 434 10.58 -21.56 39.90
CA LEU A 434 11.41 -22.46 40.69
C LEU A 434 12.59 -21.73 41.37
N LEU A 435 13.34 -20.92 40.63
CA LEU A 435 14.49 -20.18 41.17
C LEU A 435 14.09 -19.26 42.32
N LEU A 436 12.99 -18.51 42.16
CA LEU A 436 12.52 -17.50 43.10
C LEU A 436 11.06 -17.75 43.49
N PRO A 437 10.75 -18.64 44.46
CA PRO A 437 9.37 -18.96 44.81
C PRO A 437 8.55 -17.72 45.22
N LYS A 438 9.11 -16.90 46.11
CA LYS A 438 8.45 -15.69 46.64
C LYS A 438 8.38 -14.52 45.66
N TYR A 439 9.42 -14.32 44.84
CA TYR A 439 9.58 -13.12 44.01
C TYR A 439 9.51 -13.37 42.50
N GLY A 440 9.37 -14.63 42.07
CA GLY A 440 9.46 -15.03 40.67
C GLY A 440 8.41 -14.36 39.79
N VAL A 441 7.20 -14.12 40.31
CA VAL A 441 6.13 -13.39 39.60
C VAL A 441 6.59 -12.00 39.17
N TYR A 442 7.22 -11.24 40.06
CA TYR A 442 7.68 -9.89 39.75
C TYR A 442 8.77 -9.89 38.68
N LEU A 443 9.70 -10.84 38.74
CA LEU A 443 10.73 -10.98 37.71
C LEU A 443 10.13 -11.38 36.36
N CYS A 444 9.15 -12.29 36.34
CA CYS A 444 8.44 -12.65 35.12
C CYS A 444 7.66 -11.48 34.51
N ILE A 445 7.11 -10.58 35.32
CA ILE A 445 6.46 -9.35 34.82
C ILE A 445 7.49 -8.42 34.17
N VAL A 446 8.65 -8.21 34.80
CA VAL A 446 9.73 -7.38 34.23
C VAL A 446 10.22 -7.96 32.90
N ILE A 447 10.42 -9.27 32.84
CA ILE A 447 10.78 -9.97 31.59
C ILE A 447 9.65 -9.86 30.59
N GLY A 448 8.38 -9.99 31.00
CA GLY A 448 7.24 -9.81 30.10
C GLY A 448 7.21 -8.42 29.46
N VAL A 449 7.49 -7.36 30.21
CA VAL A 449 7.60 -5.99 29.67
C VAL A 449 8.79 -5.87 28.71
N TRP A 450 9.94 -6.45 29.06
CA TRP A 450 11.12 -6.49 28.19
C TRP A 450 10.80 -7.18 26.86
N GLU A 451 10.23 -8.38 26.91
CA GLU A 451 9.89 -9.18 25.72
C GLU A 451 8.84 -8.47 24.85
N PHE A 452 7.86 -7.80 25.46
CA PHE A 452 6.90 -7.00 24.72
C PHE A 452 7.57 -5.83 23.99
N ALA A 453 8.48 -5.10 24.66
CA ALA A 453 9.23 -4.01 24.03
C ALA A 453 10.16 -4.51 22.90
N MET A 454 10.82 -5.67 23.09
CA MET A 454 11.65 -6.27 22.05
C MET A 454 10.84 -6.80 20.86
N GLY A 455 9.59 -7.24 21.10
CA GLY A 455 8.63 -7.56 20.06
C GLY A 455 8.36 -6.36 19.14
N PHE A 456 8.02 -5.20 19.70
CA PHE A 456 7.82 -3.97 18.92
C PHE A 456 9.10 -3.49 18.23
N THR A 457 10.25 -3.62 18.91
CA THR A 457 11.55 -3.29 18.30
C THR A 457 11.83 -4.16 17.08
N THR A 458 11.39 -5.43 17.08
CA THR A 458 11.53 -6.32 15.92
C THR A 458 10.64 -5.91 14.76
N LEU A 459 9.44 -5.39 15.01
CA LEU A 459 8.55 -4.88 13.95
C LEU A 459 9.14 -3.63 13.28
N ILE A 460 9.61 -2.67 14.08
CA ILE A 460 10.12 -1.39 13.57
C ILE A 460 11.54 -1.52 12.99
N SER A 461 12.38 -2.35 13.62
CA SER A 461 13.78 -2.53 13.24
C SER A 461 14.18 -4.02 13.33
N PRO A 462 13.86 -4.80 12.28
CA PRO A 462 14.13 -6.25 12.23
C PRO A 462 15.63 -6.59 12.32
N SER A 463 16.50 -5.68 11.89
CA SER A 463 17.97 -5.85 11.89
C SER A 463 18.64 -5.57 13.24
N SER A 464 17.88 -5.14 14.25
CA SER A 464 18.44 -4.76 15.54
C SER A 464 19.03 -5.97 16.28
N SER A 465 20.34 -5.91 16.58
CA SER A 465 21.02 -7.01 17.28
C SER A 465 20.49 -7.25 18.69
N ILE A 466 19.93 -6.22 19.34
CA ILE A 466 19.36 -6.33 20.68
C ILE A 466 18.09 -7.19 20.66
N ALA A 467 17.27 -7.09 19.61
CA ALA A 467 16.05 -7.88 19.47
C ALA A 467 16.31 -9.38 19.44
N THR A 468 17.44 -9.80 18.87
CA THR A 468 17.84 -11.22 18.79
C THR A 468 17.98 -11.93 20.14
N LEU A 469 18.12 -11.18 21.24
CA LEU A 469 18.17 -11.73 22.60
C LEU A 469 16.79 -12.15 23.14
N SER A 470 15.71 -11.68 22.51
CA SER A 470 14.33 -11.94 22.92
C SER A 470 13.75 -13.20 22.28
N VAL A 471 12.84 -13.88 23.00
CA VAL A 471 12.06 -15.00 22.45
C VAL A 471 11.06 -14.48 21.41
N SER A 472 10.52 -13.27 21.64
CA SER A 472 9.60 -12.61 20.71
C SER A 472 10.20 -12.45 19.31
N HIS A 473 11.47 -12.05 19.21
CA HIS A 473 12.13 -11.84 17.92
C HIS A 473 12.14 -13.11 17.06
N TRP A 474 12.58 -14.23 17.64
CA TRP A 474 12.61 -15.52 16.92
C TRP A 474 11.20 -16.02 16.58
N GLY A 475 10.20 -15.71 17.40
CA GLY A 475 8.80 -16.00 17.10
C GLY A 475 8.26 -15.20 15.89
N LEU A 476 8.57 -13.90 15.84
CA LEU A 476 8.16 -13.01 14.76
C LEU A 476 8.88 -13.33 13.44
N GLN A 477 10.21 -13.53 13.48
CA GLN A 477 10.99 -13.91 12.30
C GLN A 477 10.52 -15.27 11.73
N LEU A 478 10.10 -16.21 12.59
CA LEU A 478 9.54 -17.48 12.14
C LEU A 478 8.25 -17.27 11.34
N ILE A 479 7.36 -16.37 11.78
CA ILE A 479 6.17 -16.00 11.02
C ILE A 479 6.56 -15.37 9.68
N ASP A 480 7.49 -14.41 9.67
CA ASP A 480 7.94 -13.76 8.43
C ASP A 480 8.46 -14.77 7.40
N SER A 481 9.23 -15.75 7.87
CA SER A 481 9.79 -16.80 7.02
C SER A 481 8.70 -17.75 6.52
N ILE A 482 7.68 -18.06 7.32
CA ILE A 482 6.54 -18.91 6.92
C ILE A 482 5.67 -18.20 5.88
N VAL A 483 5.43 -16.90 6.06
CA VAL A 483 4.69 -16.06 5.12
C VAL A 483 5.39 -16.08 3.78
N MET A 484 6.70 -15.83 3.74
CA MET A 484 7.48 -15.86 2.48
C MET A 484 7.48 -17.25 1.79
N VAL A 485 7.38 -18.35 2.55
CA VAL A 485 7.26 -19.70 1.95
C VAL A 485 5.86 -19.98 1.42
N SER A 486 4.82 -19.43 2.06
CA SER A 486 3.42 -19.73 1.71
C SER A 486 2.86 -18.76 0.66
N TRP A 487 3.26 -17.50 0.75
CA TRP A 487 2.91 -16.39 -0.14
C TRP A 487 4.22 -15.75 -0.67
N PRO A 488 4.88 -16.40 -1.63
CA PRO A 488 6.18 -15.95 -2.15
C PRO A 488 6.13 -14.57 -2.82
N ASP A 489 4.97 -14.22 -3.36
CA ASP A 489 4.61 -12.93 -3.95
C ASP A 489 4.47 -11.79 -2.92
N THR A 490 4.42 -12.07 -1.60
CA THR A 490 4.30 -11.00 -0.57
C THR A 490 5.42 -9.97 -0.66
N LEU A 491 6.62 -10.39 -1.07
CA LEU A 491 7.73 -9.47 -1.26
C LEU A 491 7.47 -8.52 -2.43
N GLN A 492 6.92 -9.03 -3.52
CA GLN A 492 6.53 -8.25 -4.69
C GLN A 492 5.41 -7.27 -4.35
N PHE A 493 4.38 -7.72 -3.61
CA PHE A 493 3.33 -6.84 -3.08
C PHE A 493 3.93 -5.70 -2.26
N SER A 494 4.86 -5.98 -1.34
CA SER A 494 5.53 -4.94 -0.56
C SER A 494 6.35 -3.96 -1.40
N GLN A 495 6.91 -4.40 -2.54
CA GLN A 495 7.69 -3.54 -3.43
C GLN A 495 6.77 -2.67 -4.31
N MET A 496 5.69 -3.24 -4.82
CA MET A 496 4.66 -2.51 -5.56
C MET A 496 4.03 -1.41 -4.70
N SER A 497 3.70 -1.71 -3.43
CA SER A 497 3.17 -0.73 -2.47
C SER A 497 4.11 0.48 -2.33
N SER A 498 5.42 0.22 -2.23
CA SER A 498 6.43 1.27 -2.10
C SER A 498 6.66 2.03 -3.40
N ALA A 499 6.46 1.40 -4.56
CA ALA A 499 6.72 1.99 -5.87
C ALA A 499 5.59 2.94 -6.29
N PHE A 500 4.34 2.53 -6.10
CA PHE A 500 3.14 3.32 -6.40
C PHE A 500 2.67 4.18 -5.22
N GLY A 501 3.30 4.08 -4.04
CA GLY A 501 2.91 4.88 -2.87
C GLY A 501 1.62 4.43 -2.18
N LEU A 502 1.12 3.24 -2.52
CA LEU A 502 -0.11 2.67 -1.96
C LEU A 502 0.04 2.38 -0.45
N ALA A 503 -0.84 2.95 0.36
CA ALA A 503 -0.77 2.87 1.83
C ALA A 503 -1.44 1.60 2.41
N THR A 504 -0.93 0.42 2.08
CA THR A 504 -1.57 -0.87 2.47
C THR A 504 -1.29 -1.34 3.90
N GLY A 505 -0.31 -0.74 4.58
CA GLY A 505 0.12 -1.12 5.94
C GLY A 505 0.96 -2.41 6.02
N LEU A 506 1.13 -3.14 4.90
CA LEU A 506 1.91 -4.38 4.84
C LEU A 506 3.38 -4.15 5.21
N GLU A 507 3.96 -3.06 4.72
CA GLU A 507 5.36 -2.66 4.98
C GLU A 507 5.68 -2.42 6.46
N TRP A 508 4.67 -2.01 7.24
CA TRP A 508 4.86 -1.75 8.67
C TRP A 508 4.84 -3.03 9.51
N ILE A 509 4.14 -4.06 9.03
CA ILE A 509 3.86 -5.28 9.79
C ILE A 509 4.76 -6.43 9.35
N TRP A 510 5.10 -6.50 8.08
CA TRP A 510 5.90 -7.57 7.49
C TRP A 510 7.24 -7.04 6.99
N SER A 511 8.28 -7.86 7.17
CA SER A 511 9.62 -7.57 6.68
C SER A 511 10.32 -8.87 6.33
N PRO A 512 11.19 -8.89 5.30
CA PRO A 512 11.92 -10.10 4.95
C PRO A 512 12.84 -10.56 6.11
N PRO A 513 13.03 -11.89 6.27
CA PRO A 513 13.78 -12.43 7.41
C PRO A 513 15.27 -12.08 7.35
N VAL A 514 15.78 -11.44 8.42
CA VAL A 514 17.15 -10.91 8.46
C VAL A 514 18.20 -11.98 8.85
N HIS A 515 17.93 -12.84 9.84
CA HIS A 515 18.91 -13.82 10.34
C HIS A 515 18.87 -15.14 9.56
N THR A 516 19.25 -15.06 8.29
CA THR A 516 19.26 -16.17 7.31
C THR A 516 20.68 -16.60 6.89
N LEU A 517 21.70 -16.31 7.71
CA LEU A 517 23.12 -16.60 7.40
C LEU A 517 23.60 -15.94 6.09
N ASN A 518 23.14 -14.72 5.83
CA ASN A 518 23.43 -13.93 4.62
C ASN A 518 23.02 -14.59 3.29
N SER A 519 22.06 -15.52 3.32
CA SER A 519 21.60 -16.20 2.11
C SER A 519 20.21 -15.76 1.64
N SER A 520 19.58 -14.79 2.33
CA SER A 520 18.21 -14.29 2.08
C SER A 520 17.13 -15.37 1.92
N ASN A 521 17.37 -16.57 2.44
CA ASN A 521 16.52 -17.73 2.20
C ASN A 521 15.54 -17.95 3.36
N ALA A 522 14.24 -17.92 3.08
CA ALA A 522 13.18 -18.14 4.06
C ALA A 522 13.29 -19.48 4.80
N TYR A 523 13.68 -20.57 4.12
CA TYR A 523 13.84 -21.88 4.75
C TYR A 523 14.93 -21.89 5.82
N LEU A 524 16.02 -21.14 5.60
CA LEU A 524 17.07 -20.99 6.61
C LEU A 524 16.59 -20.12 7.78
N GLY A 525 15.75 -19.11 7.53
CA GLY A 525 15.08 -18.32 8.58
C GLY A 525 14.17 -19.17 9.48
N ILE A 526 13.43 -20.12 8.91
CA ILE A 526 12.64 -21.10 9.68
C ILE A 526 13.58 -21.96 10.54
N LEU A 527 14.63 -22.52 9.94
CA LEU A 527 15.55 -23.41 10.64
C LEU A 527 16.25 -22.71 11.82
N THR A 528 16.77 -21.49 11.62
CA THR A 528 17.43 -20.72 12.68
C THR A 528 16.47 -20.39 13.81
N SER A 529 15.27 -19.91 13.48
CA SER A 529 14.25 -19.54 14.48
C SER A 529 13.76 -20.74 15.30
N VAL A 530 13.47 -21.87 14.64
CA VAL A 530 13.08 -23.13 15.31
C VAL A 530 14.20 -23.62 16.22
N THR A 531 15.45 -23.60 15.74
CA THR A 531 16.62 -24.04 16.52
C THR A 531 16.80 -23.17 17.77
N MET A 532 16.64 -21.86 17.66
CA MET A 532 16.74 -20.93 18.79
C MET A 532 15.61 -21.15 19.80
N LEU A 533 14.35 -21.22 19.36
CA LEU A 533 13.20 -21.42 20.26
C LEU A 533 13.26 -22.76 21.00
N ILE A 534 13.64 -23.85 20.32
CA ILE A 534 13.86 -25.15 20.95
C ILE A 534 15.06 -25.10 21.89
N GLY A 535 16.16 -24.46 21.47
CA GLY A 535 17.37 -24.30 22.29
C GLY A 535 17.10 -23.55 23.60
N ILE A 536 16.33 -22.46 23.54
CA ILE A 536 15.87 -21.71 24.72
C ILE A 536 15.01 -22.61 25.61
N SER A 537 14.05 -23.33 25.02
CA SER A 537 13.16 -24.24 25.77
C SER A 537 13.93 -25.33 26.53
N VAL A 538 14.85 -26.01 25.84
CA VAL A 538 15.66 -27.10 26.40
C VAL A 538 16.63 -26.57 27.45
N SER A 539 17.29 -25.44 27.20
CA SER A 539 18.21 -24.82 28.17
C SER A 539 17.50 -24.41 29.46
N MET A 540 16.31 -23.80 29.36
CA MET A 540 15.51 -23.42 30.52
C MET A 540 15.03 -24.62 31.33
N ILE A 541 14.57 -25.69 30.67
CA ILE A 541 14.22 -26.95 31.37
C ILE A 541 15.46 -27.55 32.06
N GLY A 542 16.62 -27.52 31.39
CA GLY A 542 17.89 -27.99 31.96
C GLY A 542 18.30 -27.22 33.22
N ILE A 543 18.23 -25.89 33.19
CA ILE A 543 18.49 -25.02 34.35
C ILE A 543 17.49 -25.32 35.48
N GLY A 544 16.19 -25.38 35.18
CA GLY A 544 15.15 -25.70 36.16
C GLY A 544 15.38 -27.04 36.84
N SER A 545 15.73 -28.07 36.06
CA SER A 545 16.09 -29.41 36.56
C SER A 545 17.30 -29.38 37.49
N ALA A 546 18.37 -28.66 37.12
CA ALA A 546 19.58 -28.55 37.92
C ALA A 546 19.38 -27.80 39.25
N VAL A 547 18.49 -26.81 39.26
CA VAL A 547 18.12 -26.07 40.49
C VAL A 547 17.28 -26.95 41.42
N PHE A 548 16.30 -27.66 40.85
CA PHE A 548 15.39 -28.50 41.60
C PHE A 548 16.06 -29.75 42.18
N SER A 549 17.12 -30.26 41.54
CA SER A 549 17.92 -31.37 42.08
C SER A 549 18.67 -31.01 43.37
N LYS A 550 19.05 -29.74 43.54
CA LYS A 550 19.83 -29.26 44.69
C LYS A 550 18.98 -28.80 45.89
N ARG A 551 17.67 -28.59 45.72
CA ARG A 551 16.80 -28.20 46.83
C ARG A 551 16.44 -29.40 47.71
N GLU A 552 16.62 -29.24 49.01
CA GLU A 552 16.08 -30.17 50.00
C GLU A 552 14.56 -30.00 50.05
N ILE A 553 13.83 -31.11 49.92
CA ILE A 553 12.39 -31.15 50.13
C ILE A 553 12.23 -31.30 51.65
N MET A 554 12.04 -30.19 52.36
CA MET A 554 11.70 -30.21 53.79
C MET A 554 10.23 -30.56 53.98
#